data_AF-R7BM73-F1
#
_entry.id   AF-R7BM73-F1
#
_cell.length_a   1.000
_cell.length_b   1.000
_cell.length_c   1.000
_cell.angle_alpha   90.00
_cell.angle_beta   90.00
_cell.angle_gamma   90.00
#
_symmetry.space_group_name_H-M   'P 1'
#
loop_
_entity.id
_entity.type
_entity.pdbx_description
1 polymer ?
#
loop_
_entity_poly.entity_id
_entity_poly.type
_entity_poly.pdbx_seq_one_letter_code
_entity_poly.pdbx_strand_id
1 'polypeptide(L)' 'MSVFVKGPGSGRETAIRSLQAAGLEVASIQDCTPIPHNGCRQRKRRRV' A
#
# COMPACT_ATOMS: atom_id res chain seq x y z
N MET A 1 -4.80 6.08 -15.50
CA MET A 1 -5.36 6.06 -14.12
C MET A 1 -4.22 6.03 -13.10
N SER A 2 -4.29 6.84 -12.03
CA SER A 2 -3.25 6.87 -10.99
C SER A 2 -3.63 5.94 -9.83
N VAL A 3 -2.73 5.04 -9.43
CA VAL A 3 -2.96 4.06 -8.36
C VAL A 3 -2.20 4.50 -7.12
N PHE A 4 -2.92 4.78 -6.04
CA PHE A 4 -2.33 5.14 -4.75
C PHE A 4 -2.43 3.95 -3.80
N VAL A 5 -1.29 3.48 -3.31
CA VAL A 5 -1.27 2.36 -2.37
C VAL A 5 -0.76 2.80 -1.02
N LYS A 6 -1.41 2.32 0.04
CA LYS A 6 -1.08 2.63 1.43
C LYS A 6 -0.85 1.36 2.24
N GLY A 7 0.22 1.36 3.01
CA GLY A 7 0.51 0.34 3.99
C GLY A 7 1.31 -0.83 3.44
N PRO A 8 2.09 -1.51 4.31
CA PRO A 8 2.76 -2.75 3.95
C PRO A 8 1.76 -3.91 3.90
N GLY A 9 1.78 -4.71 2.83
CA GLY A 9 0.92 -5.88 2.70
C GLY A 9 1.18 -6.65 1.39
N SER A 10 1.00 -7.97 1.44
CA SER A 10 1.25 -8.87 0.30
C SER A 10 0.28 -8.66 -0.87
N GLY A 11 -0.91 -8.11 -0.63
CA GLY A 11 -1.92 -7.88 -1.66
C GLY A 11 -1.65 -6.70 -2.60
N ARG A 12 -0.58 -5.94 -2.36
CA ARG A 12 -0.26 -4.69 -3.08
C ARG A 12 -0.08 -4.91 -4.58
N GLU A 13 0.77 -5.86 -4.97
CA GLU A 13 0.99 -6.16 -6.39
C GLU A 13 -0.21 -6.87 -7.02
N THR A 14 -0.84 -7.78 -6.27
CA THR A 14 -2.01 -8.52 -6.74
C THR A 14 -3.15 -7.59 -7.13
N ALA A 15 -3.42 -6.56 -6.32
CA ALA A 15 -4.44 -5.56 -6.61
C ALA A 15 -4.12 -4.77 -7.88
N ILE A 16 -2.87 -4.32 -8.06
CA ILE A 16 -2.44 -3.58 -9.26
C ILE A 16 -2.60 -4.44 -10.52
N ARG A 17 -2.18 -5.70 -10.46
CA ARG A 17 -2.32 -6.63 -11.60
C ARG A 17 -3.77 -6.93 -11.93
N SER A 18 -4.64 -7.08 -10.91
CA SER A 18 -6.07 -7.28 -11.14
C SER A 18 -6.74 -6.08 -11.82
N LEU A 19 -6.33 -4.84 -11.48
CA LEU A 19 -6.84 -3.63 -12.13
C LEU A 19 -6.42 -3.58 -13.59
N GLN A 20 -5.17 -3.92 -13.90
CA GLN A 20 -4.68 -4.04 -15.27
C GLN A 20 -5.44 -5.13 -16.05
N ALA A 21 -5.65 -6.31 -15.44
CA ALA A 21 -6.38 -7.41 -16.05
C ALA A 21 -7.87 -7.08 -16.29
N ALA A 22 -8.45 -6.21 -15.46
CA ALA A 22 -9.81 -5.69 -15.65
C ALA A 22 -9.93 -4.67 -16.81
N GLY A 23 -8.83 -4.38 -17.52
CA GLY A 23 -8.82 -3.44 -18.65
C GLY A 23 -8.59 -1.98 -18.26
N LEU A 24 -8.18 -1.71 -17.01
CA LEU A 24 -7.85 -0.37 -16.56
C LEU A 24 -6.38 -0.06 -16.83
N GLU A 25 -6.11 0.95 -17.65
CA GLU A 25 -4.74 1.42 -17.90
C GLU A 25 -4.19 2.20 -16.69
N VAL A 26 -3.24 1.57 -16.00
CA VAL A 26 -2.49 2.17 -14.91
C VAL A 26 -1.40 3.06 -15.50
N ALA A 27 -1.50 4.37 -15.28
CA ALA A 27 -0.58 5.38 -15.77
C ALA A 27 0.54 5.69 -14.76
N SER A 28 0.25 5.56 -13.46
CA SER A 28 1.22 5.79 -12.39
C SER A 28 0.85 5.00 -11.15
N ILE A 29 1.86 4.65 -10.36
CA ILE A 29 1.71 3.96 -9.08
C ILE A 29 2.48 4.78 -8.04
N GLN A 30 1.80 5.23 -7.00
CA GLN A 30 2.40 6.01 -5.93
C GLN A 30 2.23 5.30 -4.57
N ASP A 31 3.32 5.19 -3.84
CA ASP A 31 3.30 4.74 -2.44
C ASP A 31 3.01 5.92 -1.51
N CYS A 32 1.87 5.84 -0.82
CA CYS A 32 1.45 6.81 0.18
C CYS A 32 1.48 6.22 1.61
N THR A 33 2.34 5.22 1.85
CA THR A 33 2.53 4.67 3.19
C THR A 33 3.14 5.74 4.12
N PRO A 34 2.48 6.08 5.25
CA PRO A 34 2.96 7.12 6.13
C PRO A 34 4.27 6.69 6.82
N ILE A 35 5.29 7.54 6.71
CA ILE A 35 6.55 7.38 7.43
C ILE A 35 6.45 8.17 8.74
N PRO A 36 6.49 7.52 9.91
CA PRO A 36 6.42 8.24 11.18
C PRO A 36 7.75 8.93 11.50
N HIS A 37 7.72 10.23 11.73
CA HIS A 37 8.88 11.01 12.19
C HIS A 37 9.02 10.96 13.72
N ASN A 38 9.25 9.77 14.30
CA ASN A 38 9.36 9.56 15.76
C ASN A 38 8.17 10.12 16.58
N GLY A 39 6.96 10.12 16.01
CA GLY A 39 5.74 10.62 16.65
C GLY A 39 5.16 9.66 17.70
N CYS A 40 3.90 9.22 17.51
CA CYS A 40 3.25 8.33 18.46
C CYS A 40 4.02 7.01 18.65
N ARG A 41 4.16 6.58 19.91
CA ARG A 41 4.77 5.30 20.28
C ARG A 41 3.97 4.13 19.68
N GLN A 42 4.64 3.26 18.94
CA GLN A 42 4.02 2.03 18.41
C GLN A 42 3.48 1.15 19.55
N ARG A 43 2.38 0.44 19.27
CA ARG A 43 1.78 -0.49 20.24
C ARG A 43 2.80 -1.57 20.64
N LYS A 44 2.79 -1.97 21.91
CA LYS A 44 3.67 -3.03 22.43
C LYS A 44 3.53 -4.29 21.57
N ARG A 45 4.65 -4.91 21.20
CA ARG A 45 4.67 -6.15 20.40
C ARG A 45 3.78 -7.20 21.07
N ARG A 46 2.90 -7.82 20.28
CA ARG A 46 2.02 -8.90 20.73
C ARG A 46 2.87 -10.11 21.13
N ARG A 47 2.56 -10.72 22.28
CA ARG A 47 3.13 -11.99 22.74
C ARG A 47 2.09 -13.08 22.43
N VAL A 48 2.30 -13.78 21.34
CA VAL A 48 1.61 -15.03 20.98
C VAL A 48 2.67 -16.11 20.82
#